data_AF-D3V475-F1
#
_entry.id   AF-D3V475-F1
#
_cell.length_a   1.000
_cell.length_b   1.000
_cell.length_c   1.000
_cell.angle_alpha   90.00
_cell.angle_beta   90.00
_cell.angle_gamma   90.00
#
_symmetry.space_group_name_H-M   'P 1'
#
loop_
_entity.id
_entity.type
_entity.pdbx_description
1 polymer ?
#
loop_
_entity_poly.entity_id
_entity_poly.type
_entity_poly.pdbx_seq_one_letter_code
_entity_poly.pdbx_strand_id
1 'polypeptide(L)'
;MVFCSVLIFLSIIDIKTYQLPDVITQPLLWVGLIFNSSENLVSIKSAIYGVISGYLFLWLLNKFCRYILKKEGIGYGDLKLTAAIGAWLGMEMIPVLMLLSSISGLFGFMIVWFKRKTYPDFIAFGPYICLSAIVLMGLRVSNIDIMGI
;
A
#
# COMPACT_ATOMS: atom_id res chain seq x y z
N MET A 1 9.82 -3.27 13.70
CA MET A 1 8.76 -2.93 14.68
C MET A 1 8.17 -1.54 14.48
N VAL A 2 8.98 -0.48 14.37
CA VAL A 2 8.49 0.91 14.14
C VAL A 2 7.63 1.03 12.86
N PHE A 3 8.08 0.45 11.75
CA PHE A 3 7.33 0.44 10.48
C PHE A 3 5.90 -0.14 10.63
N CYS A 4 5.77 -1.33 11.23
CA CYS A 4 4.47 -1.96 11.44
C CYS A 4 3.55 -1.13 12.35
N SER A 5 4.10 -0.49 13.39
CA SER A 5 3.32 0.37 14.27
C SER A 5 2.75 1.60 13.53
N VAL A 6 3.54 2.23 12.67
CA VAL A 6 3.08 3.34 11.83
C VAL A 6 2.00 2.90 10.84
N LEU A 7 2.13 1.72 10.22
CA LEU A 7 1.11 1.18 9.31
C LEU A 7 -0.20 0.86 10.03
N ILE A 8 -0.14 0.29 11.23
CA ILE A 8 -1.34 0.05 12.05
C ILE A 8 -2.01 1.38 12.41
N PHE A 9 -1.23 2.39 12.79
CA PHE A 9 -1.75 3.72 13.10
C PHE A 9 -2.42 4.38 11.89
N LEU A 10 -1.78 4.31 10.71
CA LEU A 10 -2.34 4.79 9.44
C LEU A 10 -3.63 4.05 9.07
N SER A 11 -3.68 2.74 9.27
CA SER A 11 -4.87 1.91 9.03
C SER A 11 -6.05 2.33 9.90
N ILE A 12 -5.82 2.61 11.19
CA ILE A 12 -6.86 3.09 12.12
C ILE A 12 -7.38 4.47 11.69
N ILE A 13 -6.49 5.37 11.26
CA ILE A 13 -6.88 6.69 10.76
C ILE A 13 -7.69 6.53 9.46
N ASP A 14 -7.25 5.69 8.53
CA ASP A 14 -7.92 5.51 7.25
C ASP A 14 -9.35 4.96 7.42
N ILE A 15 -9.56 4.02 8.35
CA ILE A 15 -10.90 3.50 8.70
C ILE A 15 -11.82 4.59 9.28
N LYS A 16 -11.26 5.57 10.01
CA LYS A 16 -12.04 6.61 10.69
C LYS A 16 -12.34 7.82 9.82
N THR A 17 -11.37 8.28 9.03
CA THR A 17 -11.45 9.55 8.30
C THR A 17 -11.39 9.41 6.79
N TYR A 18 -11.15 8.21 6.24
CA TYR A 18 -10.98 7.98 4.79
C TYR A 18 -9.92 8.88 4.14
N GLN A 19 -9.00 9.42 4.95
CA GLN A 19 -7.97 10.35 4.55
C GLN A 19 -6.67 9.96 5.24
N LEU A 20 -5.64 9.70 4.43
CA LEU A 20 -4.28 9.43 4.90
C LEU A 20 -3.53 10.76 5.03
N PRO A 21 -3.10 11.16 6.24
CA PRO A 21 -2.41 12.43 6.44
C PRO A 21 -1.02 12.40 5.82
N ASP A 22 -0.75 13.38 4.97
CA ASP A 22 0.56 13.58 4.33
C ASP A 22 1.70 13.71 5.35
N VAL A 23 1.37 14.25 6.52
CA VAL A 23 2.29 14.43 7.66
C VAL A 23 2.91 13.11 8.13
N ILE A 24 2.28 11.96 7.86
CA ILE A 24 2.80 10.64 8.25
C ILE A 24 3.33 9.87 7.03
N THR A 25 2.66 9.96 5.87
CA THR A 25 3.07 9.21 4.67
C THR A 25 4.36 9.72 4.06
N GLN A 26 4.58 11.05 4.03
CA GLN A 26 5.82 11.64 3.52
C GLN A 26 7.05 11.28 4.37
N PRO A 27 7.07 11.45 5.70
CA PRO A 27 8.24 11.05 6.47
C PRO A 27 8.46 9.54 6.40
N LEU A 28 7.41 8.72 6.29
CA LEU A 28 7.58 7.28 6.09
C LEU A 28 8.34 6.95 4.80
N LEU A 29 8.05 7.67 3.71
CA LEU A 29 8.76 7.54 2.44
C LEU A 29 10.23 7.94 2.58
N TRP A 30 10.49 9.12 3.14
CA TRP A 30 11.86 9.64 3.31
C TRP A 30 12.70 8.75 4.22
N VAL A 31 12.14 8.30 5.34
CA VAL A 31 12.82 7.37 6.26
C VAL A 31 13.13 6.05 5.54
N GLY A 32 12.22 5.53 4.71
CA GLY A 32 12.47 4.33 3.91
C GLY A 32 13.63 4.48 2.92
N LEU A 33 13.71 5.63 2.23
CA LEU A 33 14.83 5.92 1.32
C LEU A 33 16.16 6.07 2.06
N ILE A 34 16.19 6.81 3.19
CA ILE A 34 17.39 6.99 4.00
C ILE A 34 17.85 5.64 4.58
N PHE A 35 16.90 4.81 5.03
CA PHE A 35 17.20 3.49 5.57
C PHE A 35 17.80 2.55 4.50
N ASN A 36 17.26 2.58 3.28
CA ASN A 36 17.79 1.81 2.15
C ASN A 36 19.07 2.42 1.53
N SER A 37 19.44 3.65 1.91
CA SER A 37 20.72 4.23 1.48
C SER A 37 21.94 3.51 2.07
N SER A 38 21.76 2.76 3.16
CA SER A 38 22.83 1.91 3.75
C SER A 38 22.75 0.46 3.26
N GLU A 39 22.01 0.18 2.18
CA GLU A 39 21.80 -1.16 1.60
C GLU A 39 21.28 -2.23 2.59
N ASN A 40 20.51 -1.82 3.60
CA ASN A 40 20.04 -2.74 4.64
C ASN A 40 19.00 -3.77 4.16
N LEU A 41 18.02 -3.37 3.33
CA LEU A 41 16.91 -4.26 2.91
C LEU A 41 16.85 -4.45 1.40
N VAL A 42 17.09 -3.38 0.64
CA VAL A 42 17.05 -3.36 -0.82
C VAL A 42 18.05 -2.32 -1.32
N SER A 43 18.55 -2.50 -2.55
CA SER A 43 19.38 -1.48 -3.19
C SER A 43 18.62 -0.15 -3.31
N ILE A 44 19.33 0.97 -3.15
CA ILE A 44 18.74 2.32 -3.27
C ILE A 44 18.04 2.52 -4.62
N LYS A 45 18.56 1.91 -5.70
CA LYS A 45 17.94 1.97 -7.04
C LYS A 45 16.56 1.32 -7.04
N SER A 46 16.45 0.10 -6.50
CA SER A 46 15.18 -0.61 -6.39
C SER A 46 14.18 0.08 -5.45
N ALA A 47 14.66 0.77 -4.41
CA ALA A 47 13.80 1.58 -3.55
C ALA A 47 13.22 2.79 -4.30
N ILE A 48 14.04 3.51 -5.07
CA ILE A 48 13.58 4.63 -5.91
C ILE A 48 12.59 4.15 -6.97
N TYR A 49 12.90 3.06 -7.67
CA TYR A 49 11.97 2.48 -8.65
C TYR A 49 10.70 1.96 -7.99
N GLY A 50 10.75 1.49 -6.75
CA GLY A 50 9.57 1.14 -5.96
C GLY A 50 8.69 2.35 -5.66
N VAL A 51 9.27 3.48 -5.24
CA VAL A 51 8.49 4.72 -5.04
C VAL A 51 7.78 5.12 -6.33
N ILE A 52 8.52 5.14 -7.45
CA ILE A 52 8.00 5.56 -8.76
C ILE A 52 6.92 4.59 -9.22
N SER A 53 7.19 3.28 -9.23
CA SER A 53 6.25 2.28 -9.73
C SER A 53 5.00 2.18 -8.84
N GLY A 54 5.15 2.29 -7.52
CA GLY A 54 4.05 2.23 -6.57
C GLY A 54 3.06 3.39 -6.73
N TYR A 55 3.59 4.60 -6.94
CA TYR A 55 2.77 5.77 -7.22
C TYR A 55 2.12 5.68 -8.60
N LEU A 56 2.92 5.36 -9.63
CA LEU A 56 2.49 5.40 -11.03
C LEU A 56 1.47 4.31 -11.35
N PHE A 57 1.60 3.13 -10.74
CA PHE A 57 0.68 2.01 -10.92
C PHE A 57 -0.73 2.35 -10.42
N LEU A 58 -0.88 2.74 -9.15
CA LEU A 58 -2.19 3.13 -8.63
C LEU A 58 -2.71 4.41 -9.30
N TRP A 59 -1.84 5.32 -9.73
CA TRP A 59 -2.26 6.54 -10.42
C TRP A 59 -2.89 6.21 -11.77
N LEU A 60 -2.28 5.31 -12.55
CA LEU A 60 -2.84 4.79 -13.79
C LEU A 60 -4.16 4.06 -13.53
N LEU A 61 -4.22 3.22 -12.49
CA LEU A 61 -5.43 2.51 -12.10
C LEU A 61 -6.57 3.49 -11.77
N ASN A 62 -6.30 4.51 -10.96
CA ASN A 62 -7.27 5.54 -10.61
C ASN A 62 -7.75 6.31 -11.85
N LYS A 63 -6.83 6.67 -12.76
CA LYS A 63 -7.18 7.37 -14.01
C LYS A 63 -8.04 6.51 -14.93
N PHE A 64 -7.74 5.22 -15.03
CA PHE A 64 -8.50 4.25 -15.82
C PHE A 64 -9.89 4.02 -15.22
N CYS A 65 -9.98 3.82 -13.90
CA CYS A 65 -11.25 3.73 -13.19
C CYS A 65 -12.09 5.01 -13.34
N ARG A 66 -11.46 6.19 -13.25
CA ARG A 66 -12.14 7.47 -13.47
C ARG A 66 -12.67 7.60 -14.90
N TYR A 67 -11.93 7.11 -15.89
CA TYR A 67 -12.37 7.15 -17.28
C TYR A 67 -13.59 6.25 -17.54
N ILE A 68 -13.60 5.04 -16.96
CA ILE A 68 -14.68 4.06 -17.16
C ILE A 68 -15.89 4.35 -16.26
N LEU A 69 -15.66 4.45 -14.95
CA LEU A 69 -16.72 4.57 -13.95
C LEU A 69 -17.17 6.02 -13.70
N LYS A 70 -16.46 7.02 -14.26
CA LYS A 70 -16.70 8.47 -14.03
C LYS A 70 -16.75 8.87 -12.55
N LYS A 71 -16.23 8.03 -11.67
CA LYS A 71 -16.14 8.22 -10.22
C LYS A 71 -14.70 8.07 -9.78
N GLU A 72 -14.29 8.83 -8.78
CA GLU A 72 -12.99 8.68 -8.15
C GLU A 72 -13.02 7.43 -7.28
N GLY A 73 -12.34 6.37 -7.75
CA GLY A 73 -12.38 5.06 -7.11
C GLY A 73 -11.32 4.88 -6.02
N ILE A 74 -10.20 5.60 -6.09
CA ILE A 74 -9.04 5.42 -5.20
C ILE A 74 -8.59 6.78 -4.67
N GLY A 75 -8.37 6.86 -3.36
CA GLY A 75 -7.95 8.09 -2.70
C GLY A 75 -6.51 8.46 -3.06
N TYR A 76 -6.23 9.76 -3.17
CA TYR A 76 -4.86 10.24 -3.37
C TYR A 76 -3.92 9.91 -2.20
N GLY A 77 -4.48 9.61 -1.02
CA GLY A 77 -3.73 9.09 0.11
C GLY A 77 -3.12 7.71 -0.16
N ASP A 78 -3.90 6.81 -0.76
CA ASP A 78 -3.47 5.44 -1.06
C ASP A 78 -2.27 5.43 -2.02
N LEU A 79 -2.27 6.34 -3.00
CA LEU A 79 -1.15 6.56 -3.93
C LEU A 79 0.17 6.87 -3.20
N LYS A 80 0.11 7.74 -2.18
CA LYS A 80 1.29 8.14 -1.41
C LYS A 80 1.72 7.04 -0.45
N LEU A 81 0.74 6.31 0.12
CA LEU A 81 1.02 5.19 1.01
C LEU A 81 1.74 4.06 0.28
N THR A 82 1.30 3.67 -0.93
CA THR A 82 1.97 2.63 -1.70
C THR A 82 3.34 3.07 -2.19
N ALA A 83 3.51 4.35 -2.54
CA ALA A 83 4.82 4.91 -2.85
C ALA A 83 5.76 4.86 -1.63
N ALA A 84 5.26 5.24 -0.45
CA ALA A 84 6.01 5.14 0.79
C ALA A 84 6.42 3.70 1.07
N ILE A 85 5.50 2.74 1.01
CA ILE A 85 5.81 1.31 1.20
C ILE A 85 6.78 0.79 0.14
N GLY A 86 6.66 1.27 -1.11
CA GLY A 86 7.60 0.99 -2.20
C GLY A 86 9.03 1.41 -1.89
N ALA A 87 9.23 2.48 -1.12
CA ALA A 87 10.56 2.88 -0.63
C ALA A 87 11.19 1.85 0.31
N TRP A 88 10.37 1.10 1.06
CA TRP A 88 10.84 0.11 2.04
C TRP A 88 11.03 -1.27 1.41
N LEU A 89 10.04 -1.73 0.65
CA LEU A 89 10.01 -3.08 0.08
C LEU A 89 10.70 -3.18 -1.28
N GLY A 90 10.90 -2.06 -1.97
CA GLY A 90 11.46 -2.01 -3.31
C GLY A 90 10.44 -2.32 -4.41
N MET A 91 10.88 -2.14 -5.67
CA MET A 91 10.06 -2.32 -6.87
C MET A 91 9.46 -3.73 -7.01
N GLU A 92 10.23 -4.76 -6.72
CA GLU A 92 9.88 -6.17 -6.94
C GLU A 92 8.64 -6.60 -6.15
N MET A 93 8.46 -6.03 -4.97
CA MET A 93 7.37 -6.38 -4.06
C MET A 93 6.07 -5.63 -4.35
N ILE A 94 6.09 -4.60 -5.20
CA ILE A 94 4.89 -3.80 -5.49
C ILE A 94 3.78 -4.59 -6.17
N PRO A 95 4.03 -5.41 -7.21
CA PRO A 95 2.99 -6.24 -7.80
C PRO A 95 2.35 -7.20 -6.78
N VAL A 96 3.18 -7.81 -5.92
CA VAL A 96 2.70 -8.74 -4.88
C VAL A 96 1.86 -8.00 -3.83
N LEU A 97 2.29 -6.80 -3.43
CA LEU A 97 1.55 -5.92 -2.52
C LEU A 97 0.17 -5.60 -3.08
N MET A 98 0.09 -5.20 -4.35
CA MET A 98 -1.17 -4.86 -5.01
C MET A 98 -2.10 -6.06 -5.12
N LEU A 99 -1.55 -7.24 -5.38
CA LEU A 99 -2.31 -8.47 -5.48
C LEU A 99 -2.89 -8.86 -4.12
N LEU A 100 -2.08 -8.83 -3.05
CA LEU A 100 -2.53 -9.10 -1.69
C LEU A 100 -3.56 -8.06 -1.20
N SER A 101 -3.35 -6.77 -1.47
CA SER A 101 -4.31 -5.73 -1.12
C SER A 101 -5.64 -5.90 -1.87
N SER A 102 -5.59 -6.28 -3.15
CA SER A 102 -6.80 -6.49 -3.96
C SER A 102 -7.58 -7.72 -3.49
N ILE A 103 -6.90 -8.83 -3.18
CA ILE A 103 -7.55 -10.03 -2.66
C ILE A 103 -8.19 -9.75 -1.30
N SER A 104 -7.45 -9.13 -0.38
CA SER A 104 -7.99 -8.79 0.95
C SER A 104 -9.15 -7.79 0.87
N GLY A 105 -9.07 -6.80 -0.03
CA GLY A 105 -10.17 -5.89 -0.33
C GLY A 105 -11.40 -6.61 -0.91
N LEU A 106 -11.21 -7.58 -1.81
CA LEU A 106 -12.28 -8.40 -2.38
C LEU A 106 -13.00 -9.22 -1.30
N PHE A 107 -12.25 -9.85 -0.39
CA PHE A 107 -12.82 -10.55 0.76
C PHE A 107 -13.61 -9.61 1.67
N GLY A 108 -13.07 -8.42 1.95
CA GLY A 108 -13.76 -7.37 2.70
C GLY A 108 -15.08 -6.96 2.04
N PHE A 109 -15.06 -6.72 0.72
CA PHE A 109 -16.26 -6.43 -0.06
C PHE A 109 -17.29 -7.55 0.01
N MET A 110 -16.86 -8.81 -0.16
CA MET A 110 -17.74 -9.98 -0.13
C MET A 110 -18.43 -10.13 1.24
N ILE A 111 -17.71 -9.92 2.35
CA ILE A 111 -18.29 -9.96 3.69
C ILE A 111 -19.33 -8.87 3.90
N VAL A 112 -19.05 -7.63 3.47
CA VAL A 112 -20.00 -6.51 3.57
C VAL A 112 -21.22 -6.76 2.70
N TRP A 113 -21.02 -7.28 1.49
CA TRP A 113 -22.09 -7.66 0.57
C TRP A 113 -23.05 -8.67 1.20
N PHE A 114 -22.52 -9.76 1.78
CA PHE A 114 -23.33 -10.76 2.46
C PHE A 114 -24.06 -10.22 3.70
N LYS A 115 -23.46 -9.28 4.44
CA LYS A 115 -24.06 -8.74 5.68
C LYS A 115 -25.08 -7.63 5.45
N ARG A 116 -24.87 -6.73 4.49
CA ARG A 116 -25.70 -5.52 4.34
C ARG A 116 -26.51 -5.48 3.05
N LYS A 117 -26.17 -6.26 2.01
CA LYS A 117 -26.78 -6.19 0.65
C LYS A 117 -26.87 -4.77 0.07
N THR A 118 -26.15 -3.80 0.64
CA THR A 118 -26.10 -2.40 0.21
C THR A 118 -24.68 -2.12 -0.23
N TYR A 119 -24.54 -1.43 -1.37
CA TYR A 119 -23.26 -1.00 -1.88
C TYR A 119 -22.68 0.03 -0.89
N PRO A 120 -21.52 -0.22 -0.25
CA PRO A 120 -20.83 0.84 0.46
C PRO A 120 -20.36 1.87 -0.57
N ASP A 121 -20.77 3.14 -0.40
CA ASP A 121 -20.41 4.23 -1.32
C ASP A 121 -18.89 4.48 -1.35
N PHE A 122 -18.17 4.13 -0.27
CA PHE A 122 -16.72 4.24 -0.16
C PHE A 122 -16.13 3.08 0.66
N ILE A 123 -15.11 2.42 0.11
CA ILE A 123 -14.29 1.43 0.82
C ILE A 123 -12.90 2.02 0.98
N ALA A 124 -12.44 2.15 2.22
CA ALA A 124 -11.08 2.54 2.55
C ALA A 124 -10.11 1.44 2.08
N PHE A 125 -9.24 1.75 1.11
CA PHE A 125 -8.28 0.78 0.54
C PHE A 125 -6.96 0.74 1.33
N GLY A 126 -6.63 1.82 2.04
CA GLY A 126 -5.45 1.95 2.89
C GLY A 126 -5.26 0.84 3.93
N PRO A 127 -6.28 0.28 4.62
CA PRO A 127 -6.08 -0.75 5.64
C PRO A 127 -5.59 -2.06 5.01
N TYR A 128 -6.07 -2.37 3.80
CA TYR A 128 -5.68 -3.55 3.03
C TYR A 128 -4.25 -3.41 2.48
N ILE A 129 -3.87 -2.20 2.07
CA ILE A 129 -2.47 -1.87 1.73
C ILE A 129 -1.57 -2.05 2.97
N CYS A 130 -1.96 -1.52 4.13
CA CYS A 130 -1.19 -1.68 5.37
C CYS A 130 -1.05 -3.15 5.78
N LEU A 131 -2.13 -3.94 5.71
CA LEU A 131 -2.10 -5.37 6.02
C LEU A 131 -1.15 -6.13 5.10
N SER A 132 -1.28 -5.95 3.79
CA SER A 132 -0.39 -6.59 2.81
C SER A 132 1.07 -6.19 3.02
N ALA A 133 1.35 -4.92 3.32
CA ALA A 133 2.70 -4.44 3.62
C ALA A 133 3.29 -5.09 4.89
N ILE A 134 2.51 -5.24 5.96
CA ILE A 134 2.95 -5.93 7.19
C ILE A 134 3.30 -7.38 6.90
N VAL A 135 2.45 -8.08 6.15
CA VAL A 135 2.67 -9.49 5.76
C VAL A 135 3.94 -9.62 4.92
N LEU A 136 4.11 -8.78 3.89
CA LEU A 136 5.29 -8.80 3.03
C LEU A 136 6.58 -8.48 3.79
N MET A 137 6.53 -7.50 4.69
CA MET A 137 7.68 -7.19 5.55
C MET A 137 8.05 -8.37 6.45
N GLY A 138 7.05 -9.08 7.01
CA GLY A 138 7.28 -10.28 7.81
C GLY A 138 7.89 -11.45 7.03
N LEU A 139 7.46 -11.63 5.78
CA LEU A 139 8.02 -12.65 4.88
C LEU A 139 9.47 -12.34 4.50
N ARG A 140 9.78 -11.07 4.23
CA ARG A 140 11.14 -10.62 3.93
C ARG A 140 12.10 -10.79 5.11
N VAL A 141 11.65 -10.46 6.33
CA VAL A 141 12.45 -10.70 7.56
C VAL A 141 12.69 -12.19 7.80
N SER A 142 11.76 -13.05 7.39
CA SER A 142 11.91 -14.50 7.51
C SER A 142 12.82 -15.13 6.44
N ASN A 143 13.45 -14.33 5.54
CA ASN A 143 14.20 -14.81 4.36
C ASN A 143 13.43 -15.85 3.54
N ILE A 144 12.10 -15.72 3.49
CA ILE A 144 11.28 -16.56 2.61
C ILE A 144 11.30 -15.85 1.26
N ASP A 145 12.22 -16.26 0.38
CA ASP A 145 12.34 -15.75 -0.98
C ASP A 145 11.13 -16.19 -1.81
N ILE A 146 10.09 -15.34 -1.83
CA ILE A 146 8.89 -15.53 -2.67
C ILE A 146 9.26 -15.45 -4.16
N MET A 147 10.37 -14.79 -4.48
CA MET A 147 11.04 -14.79 -5.77
C MET A 147 12.40 -15.45 -5.54
N GLY A 148 12.53 -16.75 -5.80
CA GLY A 148 13.79 -17.49 -5.65
C GLY A 148 14.85 -17.02 -6.65
N ILE A 149 15.51 -15.90 -6.32
CA ILE A 149 16.72 -15.37 -6.97
C ILE A 149 17.71 -15.03 -5.87
#